data_AF-A0A1G0MAU9-F1
#
_entry.id   AF-A0A1G0MAU9-F1
#
_cell.length_a   1.000
_cell.length_b   1.000
_cell.length_c   1.000
_cell.angle_alpha   90.00
_cell.angle_beta   90.00
_cell.angle_gamma   90.00
#
_symmetry.space_group_name_H-M   'P 1'
#
loop_
_entity.id
_entity.type
_entity.pdbx_description
1 polymer ?
#
loop_
_entity_poly.entity_id
_entity_poly.type
_entity_poly.pdbx_seq_one_letter_code
_entity_poly.pdbx_strand_id
1 'polypeptide(L)'
;MSPTSNVQKQLYGIGIFEEEIILSDFTGDGEKRFAVSREQLMAFCRSEVTFRPFPGLLWMKTDGATNTYLLQLPAAQRTILYRMGKKLTAKRLHLPPLAVEAKFSADRTISGINLWGLARGTLKSDSVLYELPLPNLNGSRLCLGSTEKASDSDIRSAVEKTIFDTPFNHHNYLVGTSNLPFHEYVKKHKGRVPLSSLKRIGIGCDILGGAQ
;
A
#
# COMPACT_ATOMS: atom_id res chain seq x y z
N MET A 1 -3.94 -46.23 21.47
CA MET A 1 -3.97 -44.77 21.24
C MET A 1 -2.56 -44.26 21.43
N SER A 2 -1.89 -43.83 20.36
CA SER A 2 -0.55 -43.25 20.45
C SER A 2 -0.64 -41.86 21.09
N PRO A 3 0.30 -41.46 21.96
CA PRO A 3 0.28 -40.13 22.55
C PRO A 3 0.46 -39.10 21.43
N THR A 4 -0.47 -38.17 21.30
CA THR A 4 -0.30 -36.95 20.52
C THR A 4 0.88 -36.19 21.11
N SER A 5 2.04 -36.23 20.44
CA SER A 5 3.19 -35.42 20.85
C SER A 5 2.78 -33.95 20.74
N ASN A 6 2.75 -33.24 21.86
CA ASN A 6 2.65 -31.79 21.87
C ASN A 6 3.96 -31.24 21.33
N VAL A 7 4.07 -31.12 20.01
CA VAL A 7 5.24 -30.53 19.37
C VAL A 7 5.15 -29.02 19.57
N GLN A 8 6.03 -28.49 20.41
CA GLN A 8 6.23 -27.06 20.53
C GLN A 8 6.83 -26.55 19.21
N LYS A 9 6.03 -25.85 18.40
CA LYS A 9 6.50 -25.22 17.16
C LYS A 9 7.01 -23.83 17.48
N GLN A 10 8.27 -23.55 17.15
CA GLN A 10 8.77 -22.18 17.13
C GLN A 10 8.01 -21.41 16.04
N LEU A 11 7.33 -20.33 16.43
CA LEU A 11 6.57 -19.50 15.50
C LEU A 11 7.37 -18.26 15.12
N TYR A 12 8.04 -17.65 16.10
CA TYR A 12 8.80 -16.42 15.92
C TYR A 12 10.12 -16.46 16.69
N GLY A 13 11.09 -15.66 16.25
CA GLY A 13 12.36 -15.41 16.92
C GLY A 13 12.68 -13.92 16.90
N ILE A 14 13.25 -13.40 17.99
CA ILE A 14 13.64 -12.00 18.09
C ILE A 14 15.15 -11.95 18.31
N GLY A 15 15.87 -11.40 17.34
CA GLY A 15 17.30 -11.09 17.45
C GLY A 15 17.46 -9.60 17.76
N ILE A 16 18.22 -9.27 18.81
CA ILE A 16 18.54 -7.88 19.15
C ILE A 16 20.04 -7.71 18.90
N PHE A 17 20.38 -6.87 17.92
CA PHE A 17 21.74 -6.50 17.55
C PHE A 17 21.98 -5.03 17.94
N GLU A 18 23.24 -4.59 17.86
CA GLU A 18 23.62 -3.23 18.26
C GLU A 18 22.90 -2.15 17.45
N GLU A 19 22.66 -2.41 16.16
CA GLU A 19 22.05 -1.44 15.23
C GLU A 19 20.61 -1.78 14.84
N GLU A 20 20.16 -3.03 15.05
CA GLU A 20 18.91 -3.53 14.48
C GLU A 20 18.21 -4.55 15.39
N ILE A 21 16.87 -4.60 15.32
CA ILE A 21 16.07 -5.70 15.88
C ILE A 21 15.53 -6.51 14.70
N ILE A 22 15.77 -7.82 14.70
CA ILE A 22 15.32 -8.73 13.65
C ILE A 22 14.20 -9.63 14.20
N LEU A 23 13.00 -9.50 13.63
CA LEU A 23 11.91 -10.44 13.83
C LEU A 23 12.00 -11.55 12.77
N SER A 24 12.10 -12.79 13.22
CA SER A 24 12.13 -13.99 12.38
C SER A 24 10.80 -14.72 12.47
N ASP A 25 10.19 -15.05 11.33
CA ASP A 25 8.92 -15.79 11.21
C ASP A 25 9.19 -17.21 10.69
N PHE A 26 8.74 -18.21 11.44
CA PHE A 26 8.88 -19.65 11.18
C PHE A 26 7.54 -20.34 10.90
N THR A 27 6.46 -19.57 10.73
CA THR A 27 5.10 -20.11 10.57
C THR A 27 4.89 -20.74 9.19
N GLY A 28 5.61 -20.28 8.16
CA GLY A 28 5.55 -20.77 6.78
C GLY A 28 6.71 -21.69 6.36
N ASP A 29 6.81 -21.96 5.06
CA ASP A 29 7.90 -22.74 4.47
C ASP A 29 9.19 -21.91 4.44
N GLY A 30 9.97 -22.05 5.52
CA GLY A 30 11.26 -21.38 5.70
C GLY A 30 11.21 -20.14 6.58
N GLU A 31 12.39 -19.72 7.01
CA GLU A 31 12.59 -18.56 7.88
C GLU A 31 12.51 -17.26 7.07
N LYS A 32 11.69 -16.30 7.52
CA LYS A 32 11.66 -14.92 7.00
C LYS A 32 12.14 -13.95 8.06
N ARG A 33 13.02 -13.02 7.70
CA ARG A 33 13.60 -12.02 8.61
C ARG A 33 13.16 -10.61 8.25
N PHE A 34 12.80 -9.83 9.25
CA PHE A 34 12.35 -8.45 9.13
C PHE A 34 13.11 -7.57 10.12
N ALA A 35 13.72 -6.48 9.64
CA ALA A 35 14.20 -5.44 10.52
C ALA A 35 13.00 -4.66 11.07
N VAL A 36 12.92 -4.52 12.39
CA VAL A 36 11.81 -3.85 13.10
C VAL A 36 12.36 -2.83 14.09
N SER A 37 11.62 -1.76 14.34
CA SER A 37 11.91 -0.81 15.41
C SER A 37 11.50 -1.38 16.78
N ARG A 38 11.95 -0.73 17.85
CA ARG A 38 11.58 -1.09 19.23
C ARG A 38 10.06 -0.99 19.43
N GLU A 39 9.44 0.04 18.89
CA GLU A 39 8.00 0.30 18.96
C GLU A 39 7.22 -0.78 18.20
N GLN A 40 7.70 -1.17 17.01
CA GLN A 40 7.10 -2.26 16.23
C GLN A 40 7.18 -3.60 16.96
N LEU A 41 8.29 -3.90 17.63
CA LEU A 41 8.42 -5.10 18.47
C LEU A 41 7.46 -5.07 19.67
N MET A 42 7.41 -3.93 20.39
CA MET A 42 6.54 -3.80 21.56
C MET A 42 5.06 -3.89 21.19
N ALA A 43 4.70 -3.37 20.02
CA ALA A 43 3.37 -3.53 19.45
C ALA A 43 3.01 -4.98 19.09
N PHE A 44 3.96 -5.73 18.51
CA PHE A 44 3.82 -7.16 18.24
C PHE A 44 3.54 -7.95 19.53
N CYS A 45 4.20 -7.60 20.64
CA CYS A 45 3.99 -8.25 21.93
C CYS A 45 2.69 -7.84 22.65
N ARG A 46 2.06 -6.72 22.26
CA ARG A 46 0.91 -6.13 22.99
C ARG A 46 -0.45 -6.42 22.40
N SER A 47 -0.54 -7.04 21.24
CA SER A 47 -1.81 -7.18 20.53
C SER A 47 -2.01 -8.60 20.00
N GLU A 48 -3.26 -9.03 19.88
CA GLU A 48 -3.68 -10.18 19.05
C GLU A 48 -3.43 -9.92 17.54
N VAL A 49 -2.54 -8.97 17.19
CA VAL A 49 -2.13 -8.74 15.81
C VAL A 49 -1.19 -9.87 15.42
N THR A 50 -1.77 -10.87 14.76
CA THR A 50 -0.96 -11.83 14.03
C THR A 50 -0.32 -11.12 12.84
N PHE A 51 0.94 -10.74 12.95
CA PHE A 51 1.71 -10.28 11.79
C PHE A 51 1.74 -11.40 10.75
N ARG A 52 1.17 -11.14 9.57
CA ARG A 52 1.14 -12.11 8.46
C ARG A 52 1.83 -11.45 7.26
N PRO A 53 3.13 -11.68 7.05
CA PRO A 53 3.83 -11.08 5.94
C PRO A 53 3.29 -11.62 4.61
N PHE A 54 3.04 -10.74 3.66
CA PHE A 54 2.56 -11.08 2.33
C PHE A 54 3.41 -10.42 1.24
N PRO A 55 3.42 -10.96 0.00
CA PRO A 55 4.24 -10.41 -1.08
C PRO A 55 3.95 -8.93 -1.32
N GLY A 56 5.01 -8.13 -1.33
CA GLY A 56 4.95 -6.68 -1.51
C GLY A 56 4.82 -5.87 -0.22
N LEU A 57 4.59 -6.49 0.95
CA LEU A 57 4.66 -5.78 2.23
C LEU A 57 6.11 -5.32 2.49
N LEU A 58 6.31 -4.03 2.73
CA LEU A 58 7.61 -3.44 3.07
C LEU A 58 7.77 -3.28 4.57
N TRP A 59 6.78 -2.69 5.24
CA TRP A 59 6.72 -2.64 6.69
C TRP A 59 5.28 -2.50 7.18
N MET A 60 5.08 -2.80 8.47
CA MET A 60 3.84 -2.55 9.19
C MET A 60 4.17 -1.86 10.51
N LYS A 61 3.35 -0.89 10.92
CA LYS A 61 3.39 -0.28 12.25
C LYS A 61 1.98 -0.27 12.84
N THR A 62 1.89 -0.26 14.16
CA THR A 62 0.63 -0.05 14.85
C THR A 62 0.85 0.84 16.06
N ASP A 63 -0.10 1.74 16.29
CA ASP A 63 -0.14 2.60 17.48
C ASP A 63 -1.10 2.06 18.55
N GLY A 64 -1.63 0.84 18.35
CA GLY A 64 -2.62 0.20 19.22
C GLY A 64 -4.07 0.48 18.82
N ALA A 65 -4.34 1.54 18.04
CA ALA A 65 -5.66 1.85 17.51
C ALA A 65 -5.75 1.70 15.99
N THR A 66 -4.64 1.95 15.30
CA THR A 66 -4.52 1.94 13.84
C THR A 66 -3.31 1.11 13.42
N ASN A 67 -3.53 0.21 12.46
CA ASN A 67 -2.48 -0.49 11.75
C ASN A 67 -2.15 0.26 10.46
N THR A 68 -0.91 0.66 10.28
CA THR A 68 -0.42 1.26 9.03
C THR A 68 0.49 0.27 8.31
N TYR A 69 0.22 0.03 7.05
CA TYR A 69 0.97 -0.88 6.18
C TYR A 69 1.58 -0.07 5.05
N LEU A 70 2.89 -0.21 4.82
CA LEU A 70 3.52 0.22 3.57
C LEU A 70 3.74 -1.01 2.70
N LEU A 71 3.20 -0.98 1.49
CA LEU A 71 3.29 -2.05 0.52
C LEU A 71 3.66 -1.53 -0.86
N GLN A 72 4.30 -2.38 -1.63
CA GLN A 72 4.69 -2.14 -3.01
C GLN A 72 3.85 -3.01 -3.94
N LEU A 73 3.23 -2.37 -4.93
CA LEU A 73 2.52 -3.06 -6.01
C LEU A 73 3.37 -3.03 -7.28
N PRO A 74 3.50 -4.15 -8.00
CA PRO A 74 4.27 -4.18 -9.25
C PRO A 74 3.59 -3.34 -10.34
N ALA A 75 4.37 -2.93 -11.34
CA ALA A 75 3.83 -2.33 -12.54
C ALA A 75 2.80 -3.27 -13.16
N ALA A 76 1.63 -2.75 -13.49
CA ALA A 76 0.58 -3.58 -14.04
C ALA A 76 -0.46 -2.77 -14.82
N GLN A 77 -1.15 -3.48 -15.71
CA GLN A 77 -2.37 -2.95 -16.29
C GLN A 77 -3.51 -3.07 -15.28
N ARG A 78 -4.23 -1.97 -15.06
CA ARG A 78 -5.38 -1.89 -14.15
C ARG A 78 -6.55 -1.23 -14.84
N THR A 79 -7.76 -1.68 -14.49
CA THR A 79 -8.99 -1.01 -14.91
C THR A 79 -9.36 -0.01 -13.84
N ILE A 80 -9.55 1.24 -14.24
CA ILE A 80 -10.00 2.33 -13.38
C ILE A 80 -11.45 2.65 -13.74
N LEU A 81 -12.31 2.65 -12.72
CA LEU A 81 -13.71 3.06 -12.83
C LEU A 81 -13.82 4.53 -12.47
N TYR A 82 -14.21 5.37 -13.41
CA TYR A 82 -14.43 6.80 -13.14
C TYR A 82 -15.82 7.21 -13.60
N ARG A 83 -16.45 8.09 -12.82
CA ARG A 83 -17.75 8.64 -13.17
C ARG A 83 -17.54 9.80 -14.16
N MET A 84 -18.46 10.00 -15.10
CA MET A 84 -18.66 11.24 -15.88
C MET A 84 -20.15 11.58 -15.87
N GLY A 85 -20.54 12.62 -15.12
CA GLY A 85 -21.94 12.90 -14.83
C GLY A 85 -22.62 11.71 -14.13
N LYS A 86 -23.68 11.15 -14.73
CA LYS A 86 -24.37 9.95 -14.21
C LYS A 86 -23.78 8.62 -14.70
N LYS A 87 -22.83 8.64 -15.64
CA LYS A 87 -22.31 7.44 -16.30
C LYS A 87 -21.03 6.95 -15.63
N LEU A 88 -20.99 5.67 -15.27
CA LEU A 88 -19.74 5.00 -14.86
C LEU A 88 -19.02 4.49 -16.11
N THR A 89 -17.73 4.81 -16.23
CA THR A 89 -16.90 4.41 -17.38
C THR A 89 -15.64 3.72 -16.89
N ALA A 90 -15.27 2.62 -17.54
CA ALA A 90 -14.03 1.90 -17.28
C ALA A 90 -12.93 2.34 -18.26
N LYS A 91 -11.72 2.58 -17.77
CA LYS A 91 -10.51 2.83 -18.59
C LYS A 91 -9.37 1.95 -18.13
N ARG A 92 -8.64 1.38 -19.08
CA ARG A 92 -7.43 0.61 -18.80
C ARG A 92 -6.23 1.55 -18.73
N LEU A 93 -5.45 1.44 -17.67
CA LEU A 93 -4.19 2.15 -17.47
C LEU A 93 -3.04 1.17 -17.29
N HIS A 94 -1.91 1.45 -17.91
CA HIS A 94 -0.62 0.81 -17.59
C HIS A 94 0.06 1.66 -16.52
N LEU A 95 -0.06 1.23 -15.27
CA LEU A 95 0.52 1.94 -14.13
C LEU A 95 1.99 1.54 -13.93
N PRO A 96 2.85 2.48 -13.51
CA PRO A 96 4.18 2.13 -13.02
C PRO A 96 4.09 1.29 -11.72
N PRO A 97 5.21 0.78 -11.19
CA PRO A 97 5.23 0.25 -9.84
C PRO A 97 4.74 1.30 -8.84
N LEU A 98 4.06 0.87 -7.79
CA LEU A 98 3.40 1.76 -6.83
C LEU A 98 3.93 1.51 -5.42
N ALA A 99 4.10 2.57 -4.65
CA ALA A 99 4.16 2.49 -3.20
C ALA A 99 2.79 2.90 -2.65
N VAL A 100 2.34 2.18 -1.62
CA VAL A 100 1.02 2.38 -1.01
C VAL A 100 1.16 2.33 0.50
N GLU A 101 0.78 3.40 1.18
CA GLU A 101 0.60 3.41 2.63
C GLU A 101 -0.90 3.31 2.91
N ALA A 102 -1.33 2.23 3.57
CA ALA A 102 -2.73 2.00 3.93
C ALA A 102 -2.88 1.97 5.44
N LYS A 103 -3.87 2.71 5.95
CA LYS A 103 -4.24 2.77 7.37
C LYS A 103 -5.53 2.01 7.60
N PHE A 104 -5.52 1.14 8.60
CA PHE A 104 -6.66 0.34 9.04
C PHE A 104 -6.95 0.66 10.49
N SER A 105 -8.20 0.98 10.82
CA SER A 105 -8.67 1.06 12.20
C SER A 105 -8.73 -0.33 12.86
N ALA A 106 -8.93 -0.36 14.17
CA ALA A 106 -9.01 -1.59 14.96
C ALA A 106 -10.07 -2.59 14.45
N ASP A 107 -11.17 -2.09 13.90
CA ASP A 107 -12.25 -2.87 13.26
C ASP A 107 -11.89 -3.37 11.84
N ARG A 108 -10.64 -3.19 11.41
CA ARG A 108 -10.12 -3.53 10.08
C ARG A 108 -10.78 -2.77 8.92
N THR A 109 -11.35 -1.61 9.20
CA THR A 109 -11.82 -0.68 8.16
C THR A 109 -10.66 0.16 7.65
N ILE A 110 -10.58 0.35 6.32
CA ILE A 110 -9.55 1.24 5.73
C ILE A 110 -9.95 2.69 6.02
N SER A 111 -9.11 3.39 6.79
CA SER A 111 -9.31 4.79 7.20
C SER A 111 -8.49 5.79 6.35
N GLY A 112 -7.50 5.31 5.60
CA GLY A 112 -6.71 6.17 4.73
C GLY A 112 -5.80 5.40 3.78
N ILE A 113 -5.59 5.97 2.58
CA ILE A 113 -4.62 5.47 1.61
C ILE A 113 -3.80 6.64 1.08
N ASN A 114 -2.48 6.51 1.16
CA ASN A 114 -1.55 7.28 0.36
C ASN A 114 -0.96 6.39 -0.74
N LEU A 115 -0.79 6.94 -1.94
CA LEU A 115 -0.47 6.21 -3.16
C LEU A 115 0.53 7.02 -4.00
N TRP A 116 1.65 6.40 -4.35
CA TRP A 116 2.73 7.00 -5.14
C TRP A 116 3.09 6.12 -6.34
N GLY A 117 3.37 6.75 -7.48
CA GLY A 117 4.05 6.09 -8.61
C GLY A 117 5.56 6.10 -8.41
N LEU A 118 6.23 5.00 -8.74
CA LEU A 118 7.67 4.84 -8.64
C LEU A 118 8.31 4.86 -10.03
N ALA A 119 9.48 5.51 -10.15
CA ALA A 119 10.24 5.47 -11.40
C ALA A 119 10.85 4.09 -11.70
N ARG A 120 11.15 3.32 -10.65
CA ARG A 120 11.88 2.05 -10.72
C ARG A 120 11.15 0.99 -9.89
N GLY A 121 11.43 -0.28 -10.19
CA GLY A 121 10.71 -1.43 -9.67
C GLY A 121 10.55 -1.44 -8.15
N THR A 122 11.63 -1.19 -7.41
CA THR A 122 11.66 -1.29 -5.95
C THR A 122 11.83 0.07 -5.29
N LEU A 123 11.04 0.33 -4.24
CA LEU A 123 11.17 1.50 -3.39
C LEU A 123 12.50 1.45 -2.62
N LYS A 124 13.28 2.51 -2.76
CA LYS A 124 14.53 2.80 -2.04
C LYS A 124 14.49 4.22 -1.50
N SER A 125 15.40 4.57 -0.60
CA SER A 125 15.50 5.92 -0.02
C SER A 125 15.65 7.04 -1.07
N ASP A 126 16.34 6.77 -2.18
CA ASP A 126 16.57 7.70 -3.28
C ASP A 126 15.49 7.64 -4.38
N SER A 127 14.47 6.80 -4.22
CA SER A 127 13.44 6.62 -5.25
C SER A 127 12.60 7.88 -5.41
N VAL A 128 12.47 8.37 -6.65
CA VAL A 128 11.61 9.51 -6.93
C VAL A 128 10.15 9.07 -6.90
N LEU A 129 9.33 9.83 -6.16
CA LEU A 129 7.91 9.58 -5.98
C LEU A 129 7.08 10.53 -6.86
N TYR A 130 6.06 10.00 -7.51
CA TYR A 130 5.18 10.72 -8.44
C TYR A 130 3.71 10.63 -8.03
N GLU A 131 2.97 11.72 -8.25
CA GLU A 131 1.51 11.72 -8.21
C GLU A 131 0.97 10.94 -9.42
N LEU A 132 0.11 9.95 -9.18
CA LEU A 132 -0.53 9.19 -10.25
C LEU A 132 -1.63 10.03 -10.92
N PRO A 133 -1.92 9.80 -12.21
CA PRO A 133 -2.95 10.56 -12.90
C PRO A 133 -4.35 9.98 -12.63
N LEU A 134 -4.79 9.98 -11.38
CA LEU A 134 -6.06 9.39 -10.93
C LEU A 134 -7.05 10.47 -10.42
N PRO A 135 -8.34 10.43 -10.81
CA PRO A 135 -9.30 11.52 -10.56
C PRO A 135 -9.81 11.73 -9.10
N ASN A 136 -9.19 11.12 -8.08
CA ASN A 136 -9.45 11.41 -6.64
C ASN A 136 -8.13 11.46 -5.85
N LEU A 137 -7.02 11.63 -6.55
CA LEU A 137 -5.72 11.77 -5.92
C LEU A 137 -5.39 13.27 -5.80
N ASN A 138 -4.86 13.68 -4.65
CA ASN A 138 -4.26 14.99 -4.48
C ASN A 138 -2.90 14.81 -3.82
N GLY A 139 -1.84 15.01 -4.59
CA GLY A 139 -0.49 14.61 -4.21
C GLY A 139 -0.42 13.10 -4.08
N SER A 140 -0.26 12.59 -2.86
CA SER A 140 -0.29 11.16 -2.57
C SER A 140 -1.61 10.68 -2.00
N ARG A 141 -2.48 11.57 -1.51
CA ARG A 141 -3.63 11.16 -0.72
C ARG A 141 -4.80 10.77 -1.61
N LEU A 142 -5.27 9.53 -1.48
CA LEU A 142 -6.45 9.04 -2.16
C LEU A 142 -7.70 9.42 -1.35
N CYS A 143 -8.64 10.13 -1.97
CA CYS A 143 -9.93 10.38 -1.36
C CYS A 143 -10.79 9.10 -1.43
N LEU A 144 -11.05 8.52 -0.26
CA LEU A 144 -11.86 7.31 -0.09
C LEU A 144 -13.37 7.59 -0.12
N GLY A 145 -13.80 8.86 -0.11
CA GLY A 145 -15.23 9.21 0.00
C GLY A 145 -15.90 8.54 1.21
N SER A 146 -17.15 8.09 1.04
CA SER A 146 -17.91 7.34 2.05
C SER A 146 -17.65 5.82 2.04
N THR A 147 -16.65 5.35 1.29
CA THR A 147 -16.30 3.91 1.28
C THR A 147 -15.46 3.54 2.49
N GLU A 148 -16.08 3.51 3.67
CA GLU A 148 -15.62 2.69 4.78
C GLU A 148 -15.87 1.23 4.40
N LYS A 149 -14.81 0.52 4.00
CA LYS A 149 -14.89 -0.91 3.68
C LYS A 149 -14.29 -1.68 4.84
N ALA A 150 -15.15 -2.32 5.63
CA ALA A 150 -14.75 -3.44 6.47
C ALA A 150 -14.14 -4.52 5.56
N SER A 151 -12.96 -5.05 5.95
CA SER A 151 -12.23 -6.02 5.14
C SER A 151 -12.28 -7.41 5.77
N ASP A 152 -13.11 -8.28 5.20
CA ASP A 152 -13.06 -9.74 5.43
C ASP A 152 -11.95 -10.41 4.61
N SER A 153 -11.35 -9.69 3.66
CA SER A 153 -10.27 -10.18 2.80
C SER A 153 -8.88 -10.03 3.44
N ASP A 154 -7.87 -10.60 2.80
CA ASP A 154 -6.48 -10.26 3.13
C ASP A 154 -6.21 -8.76 2.87
N ILE A 155 -5.23 -8.20 3.61
CA ILE A 155 -4.92 -6.77 3.62
C ILE A 155 -4.59 -6.26 2.21
N ARG A 156 -3.82 -7.03 1.43
CA ARG A 156 -3.42 -6.61 0.08
C ARG A 156 -4.62 -6.52 -0.85
N SER A 157 -5.47 -7.55 -0.88
CA SER A 157 -6.69 -7.55 -1.70
C SER A 157 -7.62 -6.41 -1.31
N ALA A 158 -7.72 -6.10 -0.01
CA ALA A 158 -8.53 -4.99 0.49
C ALA A 158 -8.06 -3.64 -0.07
N VAL A 159 -6.73 -3.42 -0.08
CA VAL A 159 -6.11 -2.21 -0.61
C VAL A 159 -6.28 -2.12 -2.12
N GLU A 160 -5.96 -3.18 -2.87
CA GLU A 160 -6.12 -3.17 -4.34
C GLU A 160 -7.58 -2.93 -4.75
N LYS A 161 -8.54 -3.60 -4.09
CA LYS A 161 -9.98 -3.38 -4.31
C LYS A 161 -10.41 -1.96 -3.99
N THR A 162 -9.85 -1.36 -2.96
CA THR A 162 -10.20 0.02 -2.57
C THR A 162 -9.67 1.03 -3.57
N ILE A 163 -8.46 0.83 -4.10
CA ILE A 163 -7.86 1.74 -5.09
C ILE A 163 -8.50 1.60 -6.47
N PHE A 164 -8.73 0.36 -6.94
CA PHE A 164 -9.06 0.11 -8.34
C PHE A 164 -10.56 -0.12 -8.60
N ASP A 165 -11.32 -0.62 -7.62
CA ASP A 165 -12.74 -0.93 -7.80
C ASP A 165 -13.67 0.17 -7.26
N THR A 166 -13.12 1.14 -6.52
CA THR A 166 -13.90 2.29 -6.03
C THR A 166 -14.04 3.32 -7.15
N PRO A 167 -15.28 3.68 -7.55
CA PRO A 167 -15.50 4.69 -8.58
C PRO A 167 -14.92 6.05 -8.19
N PHE A 168 -14.09 6.62 -9.06
CA PHE A 168 -13.57 7.97 -8.89
C PHE A 168 -14.66 9.02 -9.16
N ASN A 169 -14.83 9.98 -8.25
CA ASN A 169 -15.78 11.10 -8.34
C ASN A 169 -15.08 12.36 -8.88
N HIS A 170 -15.81 13.42 -9.22
CA HIS A 170 -15.24 14.55 -10.00
C HIS A 170 -14.50 15.61 -9.18
N HIS A 171 -14.27 15.41 -7.88
CA HIS A 171 -13.78 16.50 -7.04
C HIS A 171 -12.37 16.97 -7.44
N ASN A 172 -11.57 16.13 -8.11
CA ASN A 172 -10.31 16.52 -8.76
C ASN A 172 -10.11 15.79 -10.11
N TYR A 173 -10.56 16.39 -11.23
CA TYR A 173 -10.54 15.70 -12.53
C TYR A 173 -9.33 16.02 -13.41
N LEU A 174 -8.48 16.98 -13.02
CA LEU A 174 -7.29 17.38 -13.77
C LEU A 174 -6.07 16.60 -13.29
N VAL A 175 -5.33 16.00 -14.21
CA VAL A 175 -4.26 15.06 -13.89
C VAL A 175 -2.97 15.35 -14.67
N GLY A 176 -1.86 14.89 -14.10
CA GLY A 176 -0.53 15.00 -14.69
C GLY A 176 0.01 16.44 -14.75
N THR A 177 1.19 16.62 -15.32
CA THR A 177 1.86 17.92 -15.45
C THR A 177 1.16 18.87 -16.42
N SER A 178 0.41 18.32 -17.39
CA SER A 178 -0.38 19.10 -18.34
C SER A 178 -1.74 19.55 -17.80
N ASN A 179 -2.12 19.17 -16.56
CA ASN A 179 -3.42 19.46 -15.96
C ASN A 179 -4.60 19.17 -16.92
N LEU A 180 -4.61 17.99 -17.53
CA LEU A 180 -5.67 17.59 -18.46
C LEU A 180 -6.81 16.88 -17.73
N PRO A 181 -8.07 17.00 -18.18
CA PRO A 181 -9.12 16.11 -17.74
C PRO A 181 -8.69 14.64 -17.89
N PHE A 182 -8.97 13.80 -16.89
CA PHE A 182 -8.54 12.40 -16.87
C PHE A 182 -8.79 11.65 -18.20
N HIS A 183 -9.99 11.80 -18.77
CA HIS A 183 -10.35 11.13 -20.02
C HIS A 183 -9.52 11.60 -21.23
N GLU A 184 -9.15 12.88 -21.28
CA GLU A 184 -8.26 13.43 -22.30
C GLU A 184 -6.83 12.96 -22.09
N TYR A 185 -6.37 12.90 -20.84
CA TYR A 185 -5.06 12.33 -20.50
C TYR A 185 -4.95 10.89 -20.98
N VAL A 186 -5.94 10.04 -20.66
CA VAL A 186 -5.98 8.64 -21.11
C VAL A 186 -5.97 8.55 -22.64
N LYS A 187 -6.73 9.41 -23.33
CA LYS A 187 -6.76 9.46 -24.80
C LYS A 187 -5.40 9.86 -25.37
N LYS A 188 -4.79 10.93 -24.86
CA LYS A 188 -3.49 11.46 -25.28
C LYS A 188 -2.38 10.42 -25.14
N HIS A 189 -2.34 9.72 -24.01
CA HIS A 189 -1.29 8.75 -23.70
C HIS A 189 -1.67 7.30 -24.03
N LYS A 190 -2.82 7.06 -24.68
CA LYS A 190 -3.33 5.73 -25.06
C LYS A 190 -3.35 4.75 -23.87
N GLY A 191 -3.75 5.23 -22.69
CA GLY A 191 -3.77 4.47 -21.44
C GLY A 191 -2.40 4.19 -20.81
N ARG A 192 -1.29 4.62 -21.40
CA ARG A 192 0.03 4.55 -20.76
C ARG A 192 0.20 5.70 -19.77
N VAL A 193 0.99 5.47 -18.73
CA VAL A 193 1.33 6.49 -17.73
C VAL A 193 2.84 6.75 -17.80
N PRO A 194 3.31 7.64 -18.69
CA PRO A 194 4.73 7.98 -18.74
C PRO A 194 5.12 8.84 -17.54
N LEU A 195 6.25 8.54 -16.91
CA LEU A 195 6.71 9.28 -15.72
C LEU A 195 6.93 10.78 -16.00
N SER A 196 7.32 11.13 -17.23
CA SER A 196 7.53 12.52 -17.66
C SER A 196 6.25 13.36 -17.68
N SER A 197 5.06 12.75 -17.69
CA SER A 197 3.79 13.46 -17.59
C SER A 197 3.24 13.50 -16.15
N LEU A 198 3.98 12.99 -15.17
CA LEU A 198 3.59 12.99 -13.76
C LEU A 198 4.28 14.08 -12.97
N LYS A 199 3.61 14.59 -11.94
CA LYS A 199 4.17 15.55 -11.00
C LYS A 199 5.06 14.79 -10.02
N ARG A 200 6.32 15.22 -9.87
CA ARG A 200 7.19 14.74 -8.79
C ARG A 200 6.69 15.32 -7.48
N ILE A 201 6.54 14.48 -6.45
CA ILE A 201 6.00 14.89 -5.15
C ILE A 201 6.93 14.63 -3.97
N GLY A 202 7.96 13.78 -4.13
CA GLY A 202 8.90 13.52 -3.04
C GLY A 202 9.99 12.51 -3.40
N ILE A 203 10.66 12.01 -2.37
CA ILE A 203 11.68 10.96 -2.45
C ILE A 203 11.39 9.83 -1.46
N GLY A 204 11.91 8.63 -1.71
CA GLY A 204 11.54 7.44 -0.97
C GLY A 204 11.90 7.48 0.52
N CYS A 205 12.92 8.25 0.91
CA CYS A 205 13.25 8.42 2.32
C CYS A 205 12.10 9.05 3.12
N ASP A 206 11.26 9.89 2.49
CA ASP A 206 10.13 10.57 3.13
C ASP A 206 9.09 9.57 3.66
N ILE A 207 8.97 8.40 3.02
CA ILE A 207 7.97 7.37 3.36
C ILE A 207 8.58 6.11 3.98
N LEU A 208 9.89 5.90 3.82
CA LEU A 208 10.64 4.85 4.51
C LEU A 208 11.04 5.27 5.94
N GLY A 209 11.22 6.57 6.19
CA GLY A 209 11.66 7.12 7.47
C GLY A 209 10.64 7.03 8.62
N GLY A 210 9.38 6.65 8.35
CA GLY A 210 8.38 6.37 9.38
C GLY A 210 8.60 5.07 10.16
N ALA A 211 9.77 4.43 9.99
CA ALA A 211 10.23 3.22 10.67
C ALA A 211 11.42 3.50 11.64
N GLN A 212 11.75 4.77 11.88
CA GLN A 212 12.70 5.18 12.93
C GLN A 212 11.99 5.47 14.25
#